data_AF-A0BVL8-F1
#
_entry.id   AF-A0BVL8-F1
#
_cell.length_a   1.000
_cell.length_b   1.000
_cell.length_c   1.000
_cell.angle_alpha   90.00
_cell.angle_beta   90.00
_cell.angle_gamma   90.00
#
_symmetry.space_group_name_H-M   'P 1'
#
loop_
_entity.id
_entity.type
_entity.pdbx_description
1 polymer ?
#
loop_
_entity_poly.entity_id
_entity_poly.type
_entity_poly.pdbx_seq_one_letter_code
_entity_poly.pdbx_strand_id
1 'polypeptide(L)'
;MTGVQIKYMILQEDKGFILIIGNLKKQLFKQNSQVIQNLSTINLEIYQGYREKIIDQKNKPIIMKNLEQIKHLKWEGEFGINNIQTGKWTAFWKGKQLDVGGYYNENGLKIGNWIELFENYWDFSPVTYVGEYQVGYKQGKWDTFYEKQKMQSFTNRLNLEEVVVIRMVIKLVYGLIYTKIIIGDYAQHIISSCKVTLTGEYQNNYKIGRWDTMFQNKIIGSTDYDQNGLKNGIGIEVDENFYYCCQVIYRGEYKNNIKVGRWDTIFLENNTIIGGGNYDIKGLKEGLWVDLHDGFNIYYKYIQTGTYQNGIRQGQFIESQLS
;
A
#
# COMPACT_ATOMS: atom_id res chain seq x y z
N MET A 1 33.70 -26.13 -6.78
CA MET A 1 32.48 -25.30 -6.78
C MET A 1 31.36 -26.12 -6.15
N THR A 2 31.05 -25.86 -4.88
CA THR A 2 29.99 -26.55 -4.14
C THR A 2 28.74 -25.69 -4.19
N GLY A 3 27.72 -26.13 -4.93
CA GLY A 3 26.42 -25.44 -4.99
C GLY A 3 25.68 -25.57 -3.66
N VAL A 4 25.26 -24.45 -3.09
CA VAL A 4 24.39 -24.42 -1.90
C VAL A 4 22.93 -24.56 -2.38
N GLN A 5 22.28 -25.66 -2.00
CA GLN A 5 20.82 -25.81 -2.17
C GLN A 5 20.10 -25.14 -0.99
N ILE A 6 19.24 -24.17 -1.28
CA ILE A 6 18.30 -23.58 -0.31
C ILE A 6 17.02 -24.42 -0.33
N LYS A 7 16.57 -24.90 0.84
CA LYS A 7 15.27 -25.57 1.02
C LYS A 7 14.27 -24.63 1.68
N TYR A 8 13.03 -24.63 1.20
CA TYR A 8 11.93 -23.84 1.76
C TYR A 8 10.99 -24.73 2.58
N MET A 9 10.34 -24.15 3.58
CA MET A 9 9.23 -24.75 4.33
C MET A 9 8.01 -23.85 4.19
N ILE A 10 6.88 -24.43 3.77
CA ILE A 10 5.60 -23.72 3.66
C ILE A 10 4.76 -24.18 4.84
N LEU A 11 4.33 -23.24 5.69
CA LEU A 11 3.35 -23.48 6.75
C LEU A 11 2.00 -22.90 6.30
N GLN A 12 0.95 -23.71 6.46
CA GLN A 12 -0.43 -23.34 6.19
C GLN A 12 -1.12 -23.04 7.51
N GLU A 13 -1.57 -21.81 7.68
CA GLU A 13 -2.56 -21.44 8.71
C GLU A 13 -3.77 -20.81 8.02
N ASP A 14 -4.93 -20.88 8.66
CA ASP A 14 -6.26 -20.56 8.11
C ASP A 14 -6.46 -19.11 7.64
N LYS A 15 -5.41 -18.28 7.60
CA LYS A 15 -5.44 -16.89 7.09
C LYS A 15 -4.25 -16.47 6.21
N GLY A 16 -3.44 -17.41 5.71
CA GLY A 16 -2.42 -17.12 4.69
C GLY A 16 -1.09 -17.85 4.87
N PHE A 17 -0.22 -17.78 3.87
CA PHE A 17 1.09 -18.44 3.85
C PHE A 17 2.19 -17.52 4.40
N ILE A 18 3.05 -18.05 5.27
CA ILE A 18 4.27 -17.39 5.74
C ILE A 18 5.47 -18.13 5.17
N LEU A 19 6.36 -17.41 4.47
CA LEU A 19 7.65 -17.94 4.01
C LEU A 19 8.73 -17.64 5.06
N ILE A 20 9.31 -18.67 5.67
CA ILE A 20 10.39 -18.53 6.65
C ILE A 20 11.68 -19.10 6.04
N ILE A 21 12.77 -18.33 6.08
CA ILE A 21 14.11 -18.76 5.67
C ILE A 21 14.96 -18.93 6.94
N GLY A 22 15.31 -20.17 7.29
CA GLY A 22 16.12 -20.48 8.48
C GLY A 22 16.52 -21.96 8.61
N ASN A 23 17.68 -22.22 9.21
CA ASN A 23 18.36 -23.53 9.30
C ASN A 23 18.16 -24.23 10.67
N LEU A 24 18.05 -25.58 10.64
CA LEU A 24 18.08 -26.60 11.75
C LEU A 24 16.85 -26.74 12.68
N LYS A 25 16.02 -27.80 12.48
CA LYS A 25 16.00 -29.17 13.09
C LYS A 25 15.46 -29.21 14.54
N LYS A 26 14.28 -29.77 14.83
CA LYS A 26 13.83 -31.19 14.76
C LYS A 26 14.56 -32.13 15.72
N GLN A 27 14.34 -31.98 17.03
CA GLN A 27 14.63 -33.02 18.03
C GLN A 27 13.94 -32.80 19.40
N LEU A 28 12.61 -32.65 19.47
CA LEU A 28 11.93 -32.56 20.78
C LEU A 28 10.45 -32.91 20.67
N PHE A 29 10.11 -34.18 20.46
CA PHE A 29 8.78 -34.71 20.83
C PHE A 29 8.89 -36.21 21.13
N LYS A 30 9.23 -36.53 22.38
CA LYS A 30 8.82 -37.77 23.02
C LYS A 30 8.70 -37.52 24.53
N GLN A 31 7.48 -37.72 25.04
CA GLN A 31 7.07 -37.86 26.44
C GLN A 31 7.10 -36.61 27.34
N ASN A 32 5.91 -36.07 27.67
CA ASN A 32 5.36 -36.03 29.04
C ASN A 32 4.21 -35.01 29.16
N SER A 33 3.02 -35.49 29.52
CA SER A 33 1.77 -34.74 29.71
C SER A 33 1.69 -33.95 31.03
N GLN A 34 2.74 -33.95 31.86
CA GLN A 34 2.79 -33.15 33.10
C GLN A 34 3.39 -31.74 32.91
N VAL A 35 3.92 -31.42 31.72
CA VAL A 35 4.61 -30.15 31.44
C VAL A 35 3.64 -29.02 31.02
N ILE A 36 2.38 -29.36 30.73
CA ILE A 36 1.41 -28.44 30.10
C ILE A 36 0.89 -27.36 31.07
N GLN A 37 0.85 -27.61 32.38
CA GLN A 37 0.41 -26.59 33.35
C GLN A 37 1.52 -25.61 33.78
N ASN A 38 2.79 -26.00 33.68
CA ASN A 38 3.91 -25.07 33.95
C ASN A 38 4.30 -24.24 32.70
N LEU A 39 3.96 -24.71 31.50
CA LEU A 39 4.22 -23.97 30.26
C LEU A 39 3.30 -22.77 30.06
N SER A 40 2.08 -22.75 30.59
CA SER A 40 1.18 -21.59 30.43
C SER A 40 1.69 -20.36 31.20
N THR A 41 2.23 -20.56 32.39
CA THR A 41 2.79 -19.49 33.23
C THR A 41 4.16 -19.03 32.74
N ILE A 42 5.03 -19.96 32.36
CA ILE A 42 6.35 -19.63 31.78
C ILE A 42 6.21 -18.97 30.40
N ASN A 43 5.21 -19.37 29.60
CA ASN A 43 4.96 -18.70 28.32
C ASN A 43 4.45 -17.27 28.52
N LEU A 44 3.66 -16.95 29.55
CA LEU A 44 3.20 -15.56 29.75
C LEU A 44 4.34 -14.61 30.16
N GLU A 45 5.26 -15.05 31.00
CA GLU A 45 6.44 -14.25 31.40
C GLU A 45 7.49 -14.14 30.28
N ILE A 46 7.70 -15.21 29.51
CA ILE A 46 8.56 -15.16 28.31
C ILE A 46 7.91 -14.30 27.21
N TYR A 47 6.59 -14.36 27.02
CA TYR A 47 5.89 -13.56 26.01
C TYR A 47 5.86 -12.06 26.36
N GLN A 48 5.82 -11.71 27.66
CA GLN A 48 5.96 -10.32 28.10
C GLN A 48 7.43 -9.86 28.06
N GLY A 49 8.40 -10.72 28.40
CA GLY A 49 9.83 -10.40 28.32
C GLY A 49 10.38 -10.25 26.90
N TYR A 50 9.83 -10.98 25.92
CA TYR A 50 10.21 -10.85 24.50
C TYR A 50 9.55 -9.67 23.77
N ARG A 51 8.51 -9.05 24.36
CA ARG A 51 7.84 -7.90 23.74
C ARG A 51 8.65 -6.61 23.83
N GLU A 52 9.66 -6.55 24.71
CA GLU A 52 10.41 -5.31 24.97
C GLU A 52 11.85 -5.29 24.47
N LYS A 53 12.41 -6.37 23.90
CA LYS A 53 13.77 -6.32 23.34
C LYS A 53 13.88 -7.11 22.03
N ILE A 54 14.39 -6.40 21.01
CA ILE A 54 14.68 -6.83 19.63
C ILE A 54 13.47 -6.73 18.68
N ILE A 55 12.90 -5.52 18.57
CA ILE A 55 12.52 -5.02 17.24
C ILE A 55 13.73 -4.21 16.79
N ASP A 56 14.64 -4.85 16.04
CA ASP A 56 15.51 -4.09 15.18
C ASP A 56 14.61 -3.38 14.16
N GLN A 57 14.27 -2.13 14.43
CA GLN A 57 13.41 -1.33 13.57
C GLN A 57 13.99 -1.20 12.15
N LYS A 58 15.27 -1.54 11.93
CA LYS A 58 15.89 -1.55 10.60
C LYS A 58 15.46 -2.72 9.72
N ASN A 59 14.91 -3.80 10.28
CA ASN A 59 14.68 -5.05 9.53
C ASN A 59 13.23 -5.57 9.68
N LYS A 60 12.23 -4.72 9.46
CA LYS A 60 10.87 -5.23 9.22
C LYS A 60 10.88 -6.10 7.94
N PRO A 61 10.36 -7.33 7.98
CA PRO A 61 10.31 -8.17 6.78
C PRO A 61 9.50 -7.45 5.70
N ILE A 62 10.05 -7.40 4.49
CA ILE A 62 9.33 -6.90 3.33
C ILE A 62 8.26 -7.92 2.97
N ILE A 63 6.99 -7.61 3.27
CA ILE A 63 5.86 -8.47 2.93
C ILE A 63 5.48 -8.18 1.48
N MET A 64 5.91 -9.03 0.55
CA MET A 64 5.41 -9.00 -0.83
C MET A 64 4.01 -9.63 -0.84
N LYS A 65 3.00 -8.87 -1.27
CA LYS A 65 1.61 -9.35 -1.39
C LYS A 65 1.28 -9.84 -2.81
N ASN A 66 2.07 -9.46 -3.80
CA ASN A 66 1.84 -9.82 -5.18
C ASN A 66 2.46 -11.19 -5.51
N LEU A 67 1.60 -12.20 -5.72
CA LEU A 67 2.02 -13.57 -6.03
C LEU A 67 2.76 -13.69 -7.37
N GLU A 68 2.40 -12.87 -8.36
CA GLU A 68 3.11 -12.85 -9.65
C GLU A 68 4.55 -12.35 -9.47
N GLN A 69 4.76 -11.32 -8.66
CA GLN A 69 6.12 -10.86 -8.35
C GLN A 69 6.94 -11.95 -7.66
N ILE A 70 6.38 -12.59 -6.64
CA ILE A 70 7.06 -13.67 -5.93
C ILE A 70 7.49 -14.79 -6.88
N LYS A 71 6.64 -15.10 -7.88
CA LYS A 71 6.89 -16.18 -8.84
C LYS A 71 7.89 -15.79 -9.94
N HIS A 72 7.87 -14.54 -10.39
CA HIS A 72 8.48 -14.14 -11.65
C HIS A 72 9.58 -13.08 -11.55
N LEU A 73 9.63 -12.31 -10.46
CA LEU A 73 10.62 -11.28 -10.24
C LEU A 73 11.90 -11.89 -9.66
N LYS A 74 13.03 -11.59 -10.29
CA LYS A 74 14.37 -11.93 -9.78
C LYS A 74 15.24 -10.68 -9.83
N TRP A 75 16.12 -10.53 -8.84
CA TRP A 75 17.10 -9.46 -8.81
C TRP A 75 18.49 -10.07 -8.95
N GLU A 76 19.33 -9.48 -9.80
CA GLU A 76 20.71 -9.89 -10.01
C GLU A 76 21.63 -8.68 -9.85
N GLY A 77 22.80 -8.89 -9.27
CA GLY A 77 23.81 -7.88 -9.03
C GLY A 77 25.03 -8.45 -8.33
N GLU A 78 25.94 -7.57 -7.94
CA GLU A 78 27.16 -7.96 -7.24
C GLU A 78 26.93 -8.06 -5.74
N PHE A 79 27.68 -8.97 -5.11
CA PHE A 79 27.77 -9.09 -3.66
C PHE A 79 29.19 -8.78 -3.22
N GLY A 80 29.32 -7.85 -2.29
CA GLY A 80 30.57 -7.52 -1.62
C GLY A 80 30.86 -8.46 -0.46
N ILE A 81 31.69 -7.97 0.45
CA ILE A 81 32.05 -8.69 1.69
C ILE A 81 30.78 -8.97 2.50
N ASN A 82 30.70 -10.17 3.10
CA ASN A 82 29.56 -10.62 3.90
C ASN A 82 28.21 -10.71 3.15
N ASN A 83 28.23 -10.93 1.83
CA ASN A 83 27.02 -11.00 0.99
C ASN A 83 26.18 -9.72 1.03
N ILE A 84 26.81 -8.58 1.28
CA ILE A 84 26.16 -7.27 1.17
C ILE A 84 25.98 -6.95 -0.31
N GLN A 85 24.79 -6.48 -0.70
CA GLN A 85 24.54 -6.05 -2.09
C GLN A 85 25.42 -4.85 -2.43
N THR A 86 26.20 -4.93 -3.50
CA THR A 86 27.06 -3.83 -3.94
C THR A 86 26.94 -3.63 -5.44
N GLY A 87 27.43 -2.50 -5.96
CA GLY A 87 27.52 -2.29 -7.39
C GLY A 87 26.14 -2.18 -8.06
N LYS A 88 26.07 -2.54 -9.34
CA LYS A 88 24.86 -2.41 -10.14
C LYS A 88 23.91 -3.59 -9.91
N TRP A 89 22.63 -3.29 -9.70
CA TRP A 89 21.56 -4.27 -9.57
C TRP A 89 20.51 -4.05 -10.64
N THR A 90 20.03 -5.16 -11.22
CA THR A 90 19.02 -5.17 -12.27
C THR A 90 17.94 -6.19 -11.93
N ALA A 91 16.70 -5.95 -12.36
CA ALA A 91 15.64 -6.94 -12.21
C ALA A 91 15.41 -7.74 -13.49
N PHE A 92 14.91 -8.96 -13.32
CA PHE A 92 14.41 -9.84 -14.35
C PHE A 92 12.96 -10.19 -14.07
N TRP A 93 12.13 -10.17 -15.10
CA TRP A 93 10.73 -10.55 -15.04
C TRP A 93 10.46 -11.66 -16.04
N LYS A 94 10.01 -12.82 -15.55
CA LYS A 94 9.77 -14.02 -16.40
C LYS A 94 11.00 -14.38 -17.24
N GLY A 95 12.21 -14.20 -16.67
CA GLY A 95 13.49 -14.48 -17.33
C GLY A 95 13.98 -13.38 -18.27
N LYS A 96 13.20 -12.31 -18.51
CA LYS A 96 13.61 -11.17 -19.32
C LYS A 96 14.20 -10.07 -18.44
N GLN A 97 15.39 -9.58 -18.77
CA GLN A 97 15.98 -8.43 -18.10
C GLN A 97 15.09 -7.19 -18.30
N LEU A 98 14.77 -6.54 -17.19
CA LEU A 98 14.08 -5.26 -17.17
C LEU A 98 15.09 -4.12 -17.13
N ASP A 99 14.70 -2.97 -17.69
CA ASP A 99 15.46 -1.72 -17.58
C ASP A 99 15.11 -1.02 -16.26
N VAL A 100 15.33 -1.72 -15.15
CA VAL A 100 15.07 -1.26 -13.79
C VAL A 100 16.21 -1.66 -12.85
N GLY A 101 16.34 -0.93 -11.75
CA GLY A 101 17.39 -1.12 -10.76
C GLY A 101 18.23 0.13 -10.53
N GLY A 102 19.44 -0.05 -10.01
CA GLY A 102 20.32 1.07 -9.62
C GLY A 102 21.60 0.57 -8.97
N TYR A 103 22.24 1.40 -8.16
CA TYR A 103 23.51 1.09 -7.53
C TYR A 103 23.39 1.00 -6.00
N TYR A 104 24.11 0.05 -5.42
CA TYR A 104 24.40 -0.01 -3.99
C TYR A 104 25.85 0.39 -3.73
N ASN A 105 26.08 1.12 -2.63
CA ASN A 105 27.43 1.38 -2.13
C ASN A 105 28.02 0.14 -1.42
N GLU A 106 29.26 0.24 -0.96
CA GLU A 106 29.98 -0.81 -0.22
C GLU A 106 29.30 -1.27 1.08
N ASN A 107 28.37 -0.46 1.62
CA ASN A 107 27.62 -0.76 2.84
C ASN A 107 26.22 -1.35 2.55
N GLY A 108 25.88 -1.65 1.30
CA GLY A 108 24.56 -2.21 0.96
C GLY A 108 23.44 -1.18 0.91
N LEU A 109 23.77 0.10 0.80
CA LEU A 109 22.79 1.17 0.75
C LEU A 109 22.63 1.66 -0.68
N LYS A 110 21.38 1.82 -1.11
CA LYS A 110 21.04 2.38 -2.42
C LYS A 110 21.63 3.79 -2.57
N ILE A 111 22.23 4.05 -3.72
CA ILE A 111 22.81 5.36 -4.06
C ILE A 111 22.53 5.72 -5.52
N GLY A 112 22.52 7.03 -5.81
CA GLY A 112 22.38 7.59 -7.15
C GLY A 112 20.99 7.34 -7.75
N ASN A 113 20.92 7.32 -9.08
CA ASN A 113 19.67 7.12 -9.80
C ASN A 113 19.18 5.68 -9.68
N TRP A 114 17.88 5.53 -9.45
CA TRP A 114 17.19 4.27 -9.32
C TRP A 114 15.90 4.26 -10.12
N ILE A 115 15.61 3.09 -10.69
CA ILE A 115 14.32 2.76 -11.28
C ILE A 115 13.75 1.60 -10.46
N GLU A 116 12.70 1.86 -9.69
CA GLU A 116 12.01 0.88 -8.87
C GLU A 116 10.77 0.33 -9.56
N LEU A 117 10.46 -0.94 -9.31
CA LEU A 117 9.18 -1.52 -9.70
C LEU A 117 8.10 -1.12 -8.69
N PHE A 118 6.88 -0.88 -9.17
CA PHE A 118 5.73 -0.77 -8.27
C PHE A 118 5.53 -2.06 -7.47
N GLU A 119 5.02 -1.94 -6.24
CA GLU A 119 4.70 -3.08 -5.35
C GLU A 119 3.75 -4.11 -5.97
N ASN A 120 2.93 -3.71 -6.95
CA ASN A 120 2.08 -4.61 -7.72
C ASN A 120 2.43 -4.67 -9.21
N TYR A 121 3.70 -4.50 -9.57
CA TYR A 121 4.17 -4.72 -10.93
C TYR A 121 3.78 -6.12 -11.44
N TRP A 122 3.23 -6.18 -12.65
CA TRP A 122 2.87 -7.39 -13.39
C TRP A 122 2.72 -7.04 -14.88
N ASP A 123 2.46 -8.04 -15.75
CA ASP A 123 2.49 -7.85 -17.22
C ASP A 123 1.57 -6.73 -17.73
N PHE A 124 0.43 -6.50 -17.06
CA PHE A 124 -0.56 -5.50 -17.46
C PHE A 124 -0.48 -4.19 -16.65
N SER A 125 0.46 -4.10 -15.69
CA SER A 125 0.77 -2.84 -15.01
C SER A 125 2.28 -2.67 -14.83
N PRO A 126 3.02 -2.43 -15.92
CA PRO A 126 4.45 -2.22 -15.86
C PRO A 126 4.77 -0.79 -15.37
N VAL A 127 4.47 -0.52 -14.10
CA VAL A 127 4.71 0.77 -13.48
C VAL A 127 6.03 0.78 -12.75
N THR A 128 6.81 1.82 -12.99
CA THR A 128 8.09 2.07 -12.35
C THR A 128 8.18 3.47 -11.75
N TYR A 129 9.05 3.62 -10.76
CA TYR A 129 9.38 4.90 -10.14
C TYR A 129 10.84 5.23 -10.42
N VAL A 130 11.13 6.45 -10.84
CA VAL A 130 12.48 6.90 -11.17
C VAL A 130 12.84 8.08 -10.29
N GLY A 131 13.94 7.97 -9.56
CA GLY A 131 14.41 9.05 -8.70
C GLY A 131 15.81 8.76 -8.16
N GLU A 132 16.23 9.55 -7.16
CA GLU A 132 17.56 9.45 -6.58
C GLU A 132 17.52 8.91 -5.16
N TYR A 133 18.49 8.05 -4.85
CA TYR A 133 18.81 7.62 -3.50
C TYR A 133 20.11 8.27 -3.02
N GLN A 134 20.11 8.71 -1.76
CA GLN A 134 21.31 9.08 -1.03
C GLN A 134 21.40 8.22 0.22
N VAL A 135 22.39 7.31 0.23
CA VAL A 135 22.74 6.46 1.38
C VAL A 135 21.52 5.67 1.91
N GLY A 136 20.76 5.07 1.00
CA GLY A 136 19.58 4.25 1.32
C GLY A 136 18.27 5.02 1.49
N TYR A 137 18.29 6.35 1.40
CA TYR A 137 17.09 7.19 1.49
C TYR A 137 16.74 7.81 0.15
N LYS A 138 15.46 7.76 -0.22
CA LYS A 138 14.90 8.50 -1.35
C LYS A 138 15.11 10.00 -1.11
N GLN A 139 15.63 10.67 -2.13
CA GLN A 139 15.88 12.11 -2.13
C GLN A 139 15.15 12.78 -3.29
N GLY A 140 14.78 14.04 -3.08
CA GLY A 140 14.26 14.92 -4.11
C GLY A 140 13.04 14.35 -4.81
N LYS A 141 13.00 14.51 -6.14
CA LYS A 141 11.83 14.21 -6.95
C LYS A 141 11.81 12.77 -7.48
N TRP A 142 10.70 12.05 -7.32
CA TRP A 142 10.44 10.70 -7.86
C TRP A 142 9.35 10.69 -8.93
N ASP A 143 9.73 10.48 -10.19
CA ASP A 143 8.79 10.42 -11.30
C ASP A 143 8.19 9.01 -11.48
N THR A 144 6.89 8.91 -11.77
CA THR A 144 6.24 7.63 -12.12
C THR A 144 6.22 7.41 -13.64
N PHE A 145 6.40 6.17 -14.08
CA PHE A 145 6.36 5.76 -15.49
C PHE A 145 5.38 4.58 -15.68
N TYR A 146 4.63 4.58 -16.78
CA TYR A 146 3.79 3.46 -17.21
C TYR A 146 4.23 3.07 -18.62
N GLU A 147 4.54 1.78 -18.85
CA GLU A 147 5.03 1.29 -20.16
C GLU A 147 6.21 2.10 -20.72
N LYS A 148 7.16 2.50 -19.85
CA LYS A 148 8.32 3.37 -20.16
C LYS A 148 7.98 4.78 -20.63
N GLN A 149 6.71 5.11 -20.78
CA GLN A 149 6.29 6.48 -20.96
C GLN A 149 6.33 7.11 -19.58
N LYS A 150 7.13 8.18 -19.47
CA LYS A 150 7.04 9.04 -18.29
C LYS A 150 5.59 9.40 -18.17
N MET A 151 4.99 9.12 -17.02
CA MET A 151 3.66 9.63 -16.70
C MET A 151 3.84 11.11 -16.38
N GLN A 152 4.29 11.86 -17.39
CA GLN A 152 4.09 13.28 -17.46
C GLN A 152 2.59 13.45 -17.22
N SER A 153 2.25 14.38 -16.34
CA SER A 153 0.95 15.01 -16.41
C SER A 153 0.58 15.17 -17.88
N PHE A 154 -0.66 14.89 -18.23
CA PHE A 154 -1.28 15.39 -19.45
C PHE A 154 -1.41 16.93 -19.38
N THR A 155 -0.42 17.64 -18.85
CA THR A 155 -0.42 19.09 -18.69
C THR A 155 0.97 19.56 -18.25
N ASN A 156 1.59 20.38 -19.11
CA ASN A 156 2.67 21.27 -18.71
C ASN A 156 2.32 22.00 -17.41
N ARG A 157 3.25 21.99 -16.45
CA ARG A 157 3.33 22.67 -15.15
C ARG A 157 3.05 21.80 -13.91
N LEU A 158 4.12 21.66 -13.13
CA LEU A 158 4.24 21.24 -11.73
C LEU A 158 4.46 19.75 -11.45
N ASN A 159 5.31 19.52 -10.43
CA ASN A 159 6.00 18.28 -10.07
C ASN A 159 5.02 17.24 -9.48
N LEU A 160 5.08 15.99 -9.96
CA LEU A 160 4.09 14.92 -9.70
C LEU A 160 4.80 13.63 -9.30
N GLU A 161 4.29 12.88 -8.31
CA GLU A 161 5.03 11.69 -7.84
C GLU A 161 4.22 10.44 -7.53
N GLU A 162 2.92 10.52 -7.22
CA GLU A 162 2.21 9.29 -6.86
C GLU A 162 0.91 9.12 -7.63
N VAL A 163 0.96 8.19 -8.58
CA VAL A 163 -0.15 7.86 -9.46
C VAL A 163 -0.99 6.73 -8.84
N VAL A 164 -2.22 7.05 -8.41
CA VAL A 164 -3.24 6.10 -7.90
C VAL A 164 -3.77 5.15 -9.00
N VAL A 165 -3.36 5.32 -10.26
CA VAL A 165 -3.73 4.50 -11.45
C VAL A 165 -3.54 3.01 -11.22
N ILE A 166 -2.65 2.61 -10.32
CA ILE A 166 -2.32 1.20 -10.16
C ILE A 166 -3.37 0.41 -9.36
N ARG A 167 -4.18 1.08 -8.53
CA ARG A 167 -5.29 0.41 -7.83
C ARG A 167 -6.42 0.01 -8.77
N MET A 168 -6.65 0.75 -9.87
CA MET A 168 -7.61 0.35 -10.91
C MET A 168 -7.21 -0.91 -11.63
N VAL A 169 -5.91 -1.06 -11.90
CA VAL A 169 -5.42 -2.26 -12.57
C VAL A 169 -5.60 -3.49 -11.67
N ILE A 170 -5.42 -3.36 -10.35
CA ILE A 170 -5.61 -4.45 -9.39
C ILE A 170 -7.08 -4.91 -9.33
N LYS A 171 -8.06 -3.99 -9.39
CA LYS A 171 -9.47 -4.38 -9.25
C LYS A 171 -10.08 -5.00 -10.52
N LEU A 172 -9.58 -4.65 -11.71
CA LEU A 172 -9.93 -5.35 -12.96
C LEU A 172 -9.62 -6.86 -12.90
N VAL A 173 -8.63 -7.27 -12.10
CA VAL A 173 -8.22 -8.67 -11.94
C VAL A 173 -9.20 -9.50 -11.09
N TYR A 174 -9.86 -8.89 -10.10
CA TYR A 174 -10.64 -9.64 -9.10
C TYR A 174 -12.15 -9.75 -9.40
N GLY A 175 -12.67 -9.08 -10.44
CA GLY A 175 -14.12 -8.98 -10.67
C GLY A 175 -14.68 -9.62 -11.95
N LEU A 176 -14.02 -9.47 -13.10
CA LEU A 176 -14.60 -9.86 -14.39
C LEU A 176 -13.52 -10.18 -15.44
N ILE A 177 -13.10 -11.45 -15.54
CA ILE A 177 -12.48 -11.98 -16.77
C ILE A 177 -13.59 -12.18 -17.82
N TYR A 178 -14.46 -11.20 -18.07
CA TYR A 178 -15.51 -11.30 -19.09
C TYR A 178 -15.86 -9.93 -19.66
N THR A 179 -14.86 -9.23 -20.17
CA THR A 179 -15.01 -8.60 -21.49
C THR A 179 -13.62 -8.55 -22.07
N LYS A 180 -13.42 -9.38 -23.11
CA LYS A 180 -12.41 -9.25 -24.15
C LYS A 180 -11.75 -7.87 -24.08
N ILE A 181 -10.47 -7.83 -23.74
CA ILE A 181 -9.65 -6.62 -23.74
C ILE A 181 -9.83 -5.96 -25.13
N ILE A 182 -10.75 -5.01 -25.23
CA ILE A 182 -10.81 -4.06 -26.32
C ILE A 182 -9.74 -3.05 -25.93
N ILE A 183 -8.48 -3.36 -26.23
CA ILE A 183 -7.45 -2.34 -26.37
C ILE A 183 -7.86 -1.52 -27.59
N GLY A 184 -8.60 -0.46 -27.31
CA GLY A 184 -8.97 0.61 -28.21
C GLY A 184 -9.14 1.88 -27.36
N ASP A 185 -9.20 3.03 -28.03
CA ASP A 185 -9.19 4.38 -27.42
C ASP A 185 -10.16 4.55 -26.23
N TYR A 186 -11.24 3.77 -26.18
CA TYR A 186 -12.23 3.77 -25.10
C TYR A 186 -11.67 3.34 -23.73
N ALA A 187 -10.81 2.32 -23.67
CA ALA A 187 -10.20 1.88 -22.41
C ALA A 187 -9.21 2.93 -21.89
N GLN A 188 -8.47 3.59 -22.80
CA GLN A 188 -7.58 4.70 -22.44
C GLN A 188 -8.36 5.90 -21.91
N HIS A 189 -9.54 6.20 -22.48
CA HIS A 189 -10.43 7.26 -22.00
C HIS A 189 -10.96 6.97 -20.59
N ILE A 190 -11.32 5.71 -20.28
CA ILE A 190 -11.78 5.36 -18.94
C ILE A 190 -10.63 5.45 -17.93
N ILE A 191 -9.43 4.96 -18.26
CA ILE A 191 -8.24 5.04 -17.38
C ILE A 191 -7.85 6.50 -17.12
N SER A 192 -7.89 7.36 -18.14
CA SER A 192 -7.57 8.78 -17.97
C SER A 192 -8.60 9.51 -17.12
N SER A 193 -9.90 9.18 -17.27
CA SER A 193 -10.99 9.84 -16.56
C SER A 193 -10.99 9.60 -15.04
N CYS A 194 -10.28 8.58 -14.57
CA CYS A 194 -10.30 8.17 -13.17
C CYS A 194 -8.94 8.38 -12.45
N LYS A 195 -7.95 8.99 -13.11
CA LYS A 195 -6.62 9.21 -12.56
C LYS A 195 -6.66 10.16 -11.37
N VAL A 196 -6.41 9.63 -10.17
CA VAL A 196 -6.05 10.41 -8.98
C VAL A 196 -4.53 10.44 -8.82
N THR A 197 -3.98 11.60 -8.49
CA THR A 197 -2.53 11.80 -8.31
C THR A 197 -2.28 12.48 -6.97
N LEU A 198 -1.26 12.05 -6.24
CA LEU A 198 -0.78 12.71 -5.03
C LEU A 198 0.54 13.42 -5.35
N THR A 199 0.68 14.66 -4.91
CA THR A 199 1.87 15.49 -5.18
C THR A 199 2.34 16.16 -3.91
N GLY A 200 3.60 15.96 -3.54
CA GLY A 200 4.24 16.57 -2.38
C GLY A 200 5.73 16.23 -2.36
N GLU A 201 6.39 16.48 -1.23
CA GLU A 201 7.83 16.28 -1.08
C GLU A 201 8.14 15.11 -0.15
N TYR A 202 9.26 14.44 -0.44
CA TYR A 202 9.86 13.41 0.38
C TYR A 202 11.12 13.91 1.07
N GLN A 203 11.30 13.55 2.34
CA GLN A 203 12.55 13.70 3.07
C GLN A 203 12.80 12.44 3.90
N ASN A 204 13.98 11.81 3.74
CA ASN A 204 14.36 10.60 4.47
C ASN A 204 13.33 9.44 4.34
N ASN A 205 12.79 9.21 3.13
CA ASN A 205 11.68 8.26 2.86
C ASN A 205 10.31 8.61 3.47
N TYR A 206 10.17 9.78 4.11
CA TYR A 206 8.90 10.24 4.67
C TYR A 206 8.28 11.31 3.79
N LYS A 207 6.96 11.25 3.62
CA LYS A 207 6.18 12.37 3.09
C LYS A 207 6.30 13.53 4.06
N ILE A 208 6.61 14.72 3.57
CA ILE A 208 6.70 15.91 4.42
C ILE A 208 5.88 17.05 3.82
N GLY A 209 5.46 17.97 4.69
CA GLY A 209 4.73 19.17 4.30
C GLY A 209 3.39 18.84 3.66
N ARG A 210 2.95 19.73 2.77
CA ARG A 210 1.65 19.61 2.12
C ARG A 210 1.70 18.63 0.95
N TRP A 211 0.74 17.70 0.94
CA TRP A 211 0.50 16.77 -0.15
C TRP A 211 -0.88 17.01 -0.75
N ASP A 212 -0.91 17.47 -2.00
CA ASP A 212 -2.15 17.71 -2.74
C ASP A 212 -2.63 16.41 -3.41
N THR A 213 -3.94 16.15 -3.32
CA THR A 213 -4.62 15.10 -4.07
C THR A 213 -5.34 15.73 -5.25
N MET A 214 -4.97 15.32 -6.45
CA MET A 214 -5.48 15.82 -7.72
C MET A 214 -6.35 14.78 -8.42
N PHE A 215 -7.50 15.20 -8.93
CA PHE A 215 -8.38 14.42 -9.79
C PHE A 215 -8.75 15.27 -11.02
N GLN A 216 -8.58 14.73 -12.23
CA GLN A 216 -8.80 15.47 -13.49
C GLN A 216 -8.07 16.84 -13.52
N ASN A 217 -6.82 16.86 -13.06
CA ASN A 217 -5.97 18.06 -12.95
C ASN A 217 -6.52 19.16 -12.00
N LYS A 218 -7.49 18.84 -11.14
CA LYS A 218 -8.01 19.72 -10.10
C LYS A 218 -7.63 19.18 -8.73
N ILE A 219 -7.20 20.05 -7.82
CA ILE A 219 -6.96 19.69 -6.42
C ILE A 219 -8.32 19.42 -5.78
N ILE A 220 -8.56 18.19 -5.32
CA ILE A 220 -9.77 17.77 -4.61
C ILE A 220 -9.58 17.72 -3.09
N GLY A 221 -8.35 17.91 -2.63
CA GLY A 221 -8.00 18.05 -1.22
C GLY A 221 -6.50 18.02 -1.02
N SER A 222 -6.06 18.27 0.21
CA SER A 222 -4.66 18.22 0.61
C SER A 222 -4.54 17.54 1.96
N THR A 223 -3.34 17.06 2.30
CA THR A 223 -3.02 16.50 3.61
C THR A 223 -1.63 16.96 4.00
N ASP A 224 -1.48 17.48 5.21
CA ASP A 224 -0.18 17.90 5.72
C ASP A 224 0.51 16.76 6.49
N TYR A 225 1.81 16.61 6.26
CA TYR A 225 2.66 15.64 6.91
C TYR A 225 3.74 16.37 7.72
N ASP A 226 4.00 15.88 8.93
CA ASP A 226 5.12 16.38 9.73
C ASP A 226 6.47 15.81 9.24
N GLN A 227 7.55 16.23 9.90
CA GLN A 227 8.93 15.78 9.63
C GLN A 227 9.16 14.26 9.81
N ASN A 228 8.23 13.55 10.43
CA ASN A 228 8.28 12.09 10.64
C ASN A 228 7.32 11.34 9.69
N GLY A 229 6.69 12.02 8.74
CA GLY A 229 5.71 11.43 7.83
C GLY A 229 4.36 11.10 8.47
N LEU A 230 4.02 11.75 9.58
CA LEU A 230 2.71 11.60 10.20
C LEU A 230 1.75 12.67 9.68
N LYS A 231 0.58 12.23 9.23
CA LYS A 231 -0.53 13.10 8.82
C LYS A 231 -1.06 13.89 10.01
N ASN A 232 -1.24 15.19 9.81
CA ASN A 232 -1.84 16.10 10.77
C ASN A 232 -2.77 17.08 10.05
N GLY A 233 -3.84 17.51 10.73
CA GLY A 233 -4.81 18.46 10.20
C GLY A 233 -5.81 17.82 9.22
N ILE A 234 -6.40 18.64 8.35
CA ILE A 234 -7.41 18.17 7.40
C ILE A 234 -6.74 17.32 6.33
N GLY A 235 -7.28 16.12 6.11
CA GLY A 235 -6.85 15.21 5.05
C GLY A 235 -8.03 14.70 4.25
N ILE A 236 -7.71 14.12 3.09
CA ILE A 236 -8.67 13.37 2.29
C ILE A 236 -8.16 11.96 2.00
N GLU A 237 -9.10 11.04 1.88
CA GLU A 237 -8.86 9.69 1.37
C GLU A 237 -9.78 9.43 0.19
N VAL A 238 -9.24 8.72 -0.81
CA VAL A 238 -9.98 8.32 -1.99
C VAL A 238 -10.61 6.97 -1.70
N ASP A 239 -11.90 6.80 -2.03
CA ASP A 239 -12.59 5.53 -1.85
C ASP A 239 -11.90 4.39 -2.62
N GLU A 240 -11.97 3.17 -2.08
CA GLU A 240 -11.37 2.00 -2.73
C GLU A 240 -12.06 1.65 -4.06
N ASN A 241 -13.32 2.07 -4.24
CA ASN A 241 -14.11 1.91 -5.45
C ASN A 241 -14.03 3.13 -6.36
N PHE A 242 -13.09 4.05 -6.11
CA PHE A 242 -12.98 5.28 -6.89
C PHE A 242 -12.77 5.00 -8.38
N TYR A 243 -13.80 5.22 -9.19
CA TYR A 243 -13.86 4.92 -10.62
C TYR A 243 -14.86 5.85 -11.32
N TYR A 244 -15.04 5.71 -12.64
CA TYR A 244 -15.93 6.60 -13.41
C TYR A 244 -17.36 6.60 -12.85
N CYS A 245 -17.81 5.46 -12.31
CA CYS A 245 -19.14 5.28 -11.75
C CYS A 245 -19.19 5.48 -10.23
N CYS A 246 -18.09 5.81 -9.55
CA CYS A 246 -18.05 6.02 -8.11
C CYS A 246 -16.91 6.97 -7.78
N GLN A 247 -17.18 8.27 -7.66
CA GLN A 247 -16.15 9.28 -7.37
C GLN A 247 -16.32 9.77 -5.93
N VAL A 248 -16.03 8.89 -4.96
CA VAL A 248 -16.20 9.18 -3.53
C VAL A 248 -14.87 9.50 -2.88
N ILE A 249 -14.84 10.53 -2.05
CA ILE A 249 -13.75 10.77 -1.11
C ILE A 249 -14.25 10.84 0.32
N TYR A 250 -13.35 10.62 1.26
CA TYR A 250 -13.54 10.85 2.68
C TYR A 250 -12.71 12.05 3.08
N ARG A 251 -13.29 12.97 3.85
CA ARG A 251 -12.59 14.18 4.32
C ARG A 251 -12.77 14.32 5.82
N GLY A 252 -11.68 14.56 6.54
CA GLY A 252 -11.74 14.80 7.98
C GLY A 252 -10.38 15.16 8.54
N GLU A 253 -10.26 15.15 9.87
CA GLU A 253 -9.03 15.51 10.56
C GLU A 253 -8.18 14.28 10.90
N TYR A 254 -6.86 14.43 10.76
CA TYR A 254 -5.86 13.54 11.30
C TYR A 254 -5.09 14.18 12.45
N LYS A 255 -4.69 13.34 13.41
CA LYS A 255 -3.73 13.66 14.45
C LYS A 255 -2.73 12.52 14.55
N ASN A 256 -1.47 12.76 14.17
CA ASN A 256 -0.42 11.74 14.15
C ASN A 256 -0.82 10.44 13.42
N ASN A 257 -1.31 10.55 12.18
CA ASN A 257 -1.88 9.45 11.37
C ASN A 257 -3.19 8.81 11.91
N ILE A 258 -3.75 9.28 13.02
CA ILE A 258 -5.03 8.79 13.56
C ILE A 258 -6.16 9.69 13.06
N LYS A 259 -7.20 9.11 12.46
CA LYS A 259 -8.42 9.84 12.11
C LYS A 259 -9.14 10.25 13.38
N VAL A 260 -9.51 11.52 13.51
CA VAL A 260 -10.21 12.02 14.69
C VAL A 260 -11.38 12.92 14.28
N GLY A 261 -12.38 13.04 15.16
CA GLY A 261 -13.49 13.96 14.97
C GLY A 261 -14.36 13.60 13.77
N ARG A 262 -14.98 14.62 13.18
CA ARG A 262 -15.93 14.46 12.07
C ARG A 262 -15.21 14.09 10.78
N TRP A 263 -15.70 13.04 10.14
CA TRP A 263 -15.29 12.61 8.80
C TRP A 263 -16.51 12.53 7.90
N ASP A 264 -16.47 13.26 6.79
CA ASP A 264 -17.54 13.33 5.80
C ASP A 264 -17.24 12.43 4.60
N THR A 265 -18.26 11.75 4.10
CA THR A 265 -18.22 11.01 2.83
C THR A 265 -18.78 11.91 1.75
N ILE A 266 -17.97 12.29 0.77
CA ILE A 266 -18.29 13.28 -0.26
C ILE A 266 -18.34 12.61 -1.62
N PHE A 267 -19.44 12.82 -2.33
CA PHE A 267 -19.59 12.42 -3.72
C PHE A 267 -19.13 13.57 -4.63
N LEU A 268 -18.02 13.38 -5.35
CA LEU A 268 -17.35 14.46 -6.09
C LEU A 268 -18.13 14.97 -7.28
N GLU A 269 -19.01 14.17 -7.89
CA GLU A 269 -19.78 14.57 -9.08
C GLU A 269 -20.54 15.88 -8.87
N ASN A 270 -21.10 16.05 -7.67
CA ASN A 270 -21.84 17.26 -7.26
C ASN A 270 -21.32 17.85 -5.93
N ASN A 271 -20.16 17.39 -5.45
CA ASN A 271 -19.54 17.77 -4.19
C ASN A 271 -20.50 17.71 -2.97
N THR A 272 -21.39 16.70 -2.95
CA THR A 272 -22.40 16.55 -1.89
C THR A 272 -21.90 15.62 -0.79
N ILE A 273 -22.14 15.99 0.47
CA ILE A 273 -21.92 15.10 1.61
C ILE A 273 -23.05 14.07 1.62
N ILE A 274 -22.69 12.82 1.37
CA ILE A 274 -23.63 11.69 1.29
C ILE A 274 -23.53 10.76 2.50
N GLY A 275 -22.59 11.01 3.40
CA GLY A 275 -22.46 10.25 4.64
C GLY A 275 -21.35 10.74 5.54
N GLY A 276 -20.86 9.86 6.42
CA GLY A 276 -19.83 10.17 7.40
C GLY A 276 -20.27 9.95 8.84
N GLY A 277 -19.37 10.26 9.76
CA GLY A 277 -19.56 10.07 11.21
C GLY A 277 -18.38 10.60 12.00
N ASN A 278 -18.28 10.25 13.28
CA ASN A 278 -17.20 10.70 14.15
C ASN A 278 -16.24 9.57 14.49
N TYR A 279 -14.95 9.87 14.48
CA TYR A 279 -13.91 9.06 15.08
C TYR A 279 -13.54 9.60 16.47
N ASP A 280 -13.30 8.70 17.40
CA ASP A 280 -12.75 9.03 18.72
C ASP A 280 -11.26 9.38 18.64
N ILE A 281 -10.65 9.71 19.78
CA ILE A 281 -9.22 10.05 19.88
C ILE A 281 -8.27 8.88 19.57
N LYS A 282 -8.78 7.64 19.52
CA LYS A 282 -8.04 6.43 19.18
C LYS A 282 -8.22 6.03 17.71
N GLY A 283 -9.03 6.76 16.94
CA GLY A 283 -9.34 6.45 15.55
C GLY A 283 -10.40 5.38 15.36
N LEU A 284 -11.22 5.14 16.37
CA LEU A 284 -12.35 4.22 16.30
C LEU A 284 -13.63 4.98 15.95
N LYS A 285 -14.44 4.43 15.04
CA LYS A 285 -15.76 4.98 14.73
C LYS A 285 -16.62 4.99 16.00
N GLU A 286 -17.31 6.10 16.26
CA GLU A 286 -18.18 6.28 17.41
C GLU A 286 -19.46 7.04 17.02
N GLY A 287 -20.58 6.67 17.65
CA GLY A 287 -21.87 7.34 17.48
C GLY A 287 -22.55 7.00 16.16
N LEU A 288 -23.38 7.92 15.67
CA LEU A 288 -24.13 7.76 14.41
C LEU A 288 -23.20 7.86 13.20
N TRP A 289 -23.36 6.93 12.26
CA TRP A 289 -22.64 6.86 11.00
C TRP A 289 -23.59 6.64 9.84
N VAL A 290 -23.24 7.23 8.71
CA VAL A 290 -23.81 6.95 7.40
C VAL A 290 -22.69 6.41 6.52
N ASP A 291 -22.69 5.10 6.30
CA ASP A 291 -21.72 4.38 5.48
C ASP A 291 -22.24 4.17 4.06
N LEU A 292 -21.33 3.97 3.10
CA LEU A 292 -21.71 3.50 1.77
C LEU A 292 -22.08 2.02 1.81
N HIS A 293 -23.08 1.63 1.03
CA HIS A 293 -23.30 0.22 0.71
C HIS A 293 -22.15 -0.32 -0.16
N ASP A 294 -21.79 -1.60 -0.03
CA ASP A 294 -20.68 -2.21 -0.78
C ASP A 294 -20.85 -2.09 -2.32
N GLY A 295 -22.10 -2.07 -2.78
CA GLY A 295 -22.48 -1.87 -4.17
C GLY A 295 -22.58 -0.41 -4.63
N PHE A 296 -22.19 0.57 -3.81
CA PHE A 296 -22.40 1.99 -4.08
C PHE A 296 -21.77 2.42 -5.41
N ASN A 297 -22.58 2.99 -6.29
CA ASN A 297 -22.15 3.62 -7.54
C ASN A 297 -23.22 4.61 -8.03
N ILE A 298 -22.95 5.30 -9.14
CA ILE A 298 -23.84 6.33 -9.72
C ILE A 298 -25.25 5.81 -10.06
N TYR A 299 -25.42 4.51 -10.32
CA TYR A 299 -26.71 3.86 -10.58
C TYR A 299 -27.32 3.23 -9.32
N TYR A 300 -26.50 2.92 -8.32
CA TYR A 300 -26.89 2.25 -7.08
C TYR A 300 -26.43 3.04 -5.86
N LYS A 301 -27.10 4.17 -5.58
CA LYS A 301 -26.72 5.13 -4.53
C LYS A 301 -27.30 4.76 -3.16
N TYR A 302 -26.99 3.57 -2.66
CA TYR A 302 -27.47 3.12 -1.35
C TYR A 302 -26.46 3.41 -0.23
N ILE A 303 -26.97 3.88 0.90
CA ILE A 303 -26.23 4.14 2.13
C ILE A 303 -26.81 3.32 3.27
N GLN A 304 -25.98 3.06 4.27
CA GLN A 304 -26.34 2.33 5.49
C GLN A 304 -26.17 3.26 6.69
N THR A 305 -27.24 3.48 7.45
CA THR A 305 -27.21 4.31 8.66
C THR A 305 -27.28 3.44 9.91
N GLY A 306 -26.40 3.69 10.87
CA GLY A 306 -26.40 2.96 12.13
C GLY A 306 -25.43 3.56 13.14
N THR A 307 -25.25 2.89 14.27
CA THR A 307 -24.37 3.37 15.34
C THR A 307 -23.14 2.51 15.50
N TYR A 308 -22.04 3.14 15.89
CA TYR A 308 -20.79 2.49 16.24
C TYR A 308 -20.44 2.75 17.70
N GLN A 309 -19.86 1.75 18.35
CA GLN A 309 -19.24 1.87 19.67
C GLN A 309 -17.87 1.21 19.64
N ASN A 310 -16.82 1.97 19.96
CA ASN A 310 -15.43 1.49 19.90
C ASN A 310 -15.06 0.86 18.54
N GLY A 311 -15.54 1.41 17.43
CA GLY A 311 -15.28 0.90 16.09
C GLY A 311 -16.12 -0.32 15.68
N ILE A 312 -17.01 -0.80 16.55
CA ILE A 312 -17.88 -1.96 16.28
C ILE A 312 -19.30 -1.49 15.96
N ARG A 313 -19.87 -1.96 14.85
CA ARG A 313 -21.27 -1.72 14.46
C ARG A 313 -22.21 -2.25 15.54
N GLN A 314 -23.20 -1.45 15.92
CA GLN A 314 -24.23 -1.81 16.89
C GLN A 314 -25.57 -1.98 16.18
N GLY A 315 -26.26 -3.09 16.47
CA GLY A 315 -27.57 -3.39 15.90
C GLY A 315 -27.55 -3.60 14.38
N GLN A 316 -28.75 -3.49 13.78
CA GLN A 316 -28.91 -3.54 12.32
C GLN A 316 -28.78 -2.12 11.75
N PHE A 317 -28.06 -2.01 10.63
CA PHE A 317 -27.99 -0.75 9.89
C PHE A 317 -29.20 -0.64 8.95
N ILE A 318 -29.77 0.55 8.87
CA ILE A 318 -30.91 0.84 8.02
C ILE A 318 -30.38 1.25 6.65
N GLU A 319 -30.82 0.56 5.61
CA GLU A 319 -30.48 0.90 4.24
C GLU A 319 -31.44 1.95 3.69
N SER A 320 -30.90 2.93 2.98
CA SER A 320 -31.69 3.95 2.30
C SER A 320 -31.03 4.32 0.98
N GLN A 321 -31.86 4.66 -0.01
CA GLN A 321 -31.40 5.15 -1.29
C GLN A 321 -31.27 6.67 -1.22
N LEU A 322 -30.12 7.20 -1.65
CA LEU A 322 -29.95 8.63 -1.85
C LEU A 322 -30.82 9.07 -3.03
N SER A 323 -31.59 10.12 -2.80
CA SER A 323 -32.45 10.80 -3.78
C SER A 323 -31.66 11.53 -4.85
#